data_AF-A0A453FKX9-F1
#
_entry.id   AF-A0A453FKX9-F1
#
_cell.length_a   1.000
_cell.length_b   1.000
_cell.length_c   1.000
_cell.angle_alpha   90.00
_cell.angle_beta   90.00
_cell.angle_gamma   90.00
#
_symmetry.space_group_name_H-M   'P 1'
#
loop_
_entity.id
_entity.type
_entity.pdbx_description
1 polymer ?
#
loop_
_entity_poly.entity_id
_entity_poly.type
_entity_poly.pdbx_seq_one_letter_code
_entity_poly.pdbx_strand_id
1 'polypeptide(L)' 'RKLYVTMFPCNECAKIIIQSGVSEVLYFVEKRIDNSDHVYVASHNLLSMAGVKVRKHQPQMAQIPINFQDPRV' A
#
# COMPACT_ATOMS: atom_id res chain seq x y z
N ARG A 1 -2.72 13.38 2.02
CA ARG A 1 -1.71 12.91 1.03
C ARG A 1 -1.99 11.44 0.69
N LYS A 2 -1.73 11.00 -0.55
CA LYS A 2 -1.93 9.60 -0.98
C LYS A 2 -0.61 8.84 -0.95
N LEU A 3 -0.62 7.62 -0.44
CA LEU A 3 0.53 6.72 -0.40
C LEU A 3 0.22 5.49 -1.26
N TYR A 4 1.08 5.21 -2.24
CA TYR A 4 1.00 4.00 -3.06
C TYR A 4 2.05 3.00 -2.57
N VAL A 5 1.61 1.79 -2.26
CA VAL A 5 2.48 0.70 -1.81
C VAL A 5 2.17 -0.58 -2.60
N THR A 6 3.19 -1.39 -2.83
CA THR A 6 3.02 -2.68 -3.51
C THR A 6 2.35 -3.69 -2.59
N MET A 7 2.67 -3.68 -1.30
CA MET A 7 2.11 -4.57 -0.28
C MET A 7 1.33 -3.80 0.78
N PHE A 8 0.25 -4.38 1.29
CA PHE A 8 -0.52 -3.82 2.40
C PHE A 8 0.38 -3.60 3.64
N PRO A 9 0.28 -2.44 4.33
CA PRO A 9 1.15 -2.15 5.47
C PRO A 9 0.86 -3.07 6.66
N CYS A 10 1.89 -3.55 7.36
CA CYS A 10 1.72 -4.18 8.66
C CYS A 10 1.31 -3.15 9.74
N ASN A 11 1.03 -3.61 10.96
CA ASN A 11 0.60 -2.77 12.08
C ASN A 11 1.63 -1.69 12.46
N GLU A 12 2.94 -1.98 12.43
CA GLU A 12 3.96 -0.96 12.73
C GLU A 12 4.06 0.11 11.63
N CYS A 13 3.99 -0.29 10.36
CA CYS A 13 3.91 0.65 9.24
C CYS A 13 2.65 1.52 9.32
N ALA A 14 1.50 0.95 9.72
CA ALA A 14 0.27 1.71 9.90
C ALA A 14 0.43 2.84 10.92
N LYS A 15 1.12 2.61 12.04
CA LYS A 15 1.40 3.67 13.03
C LYS A 15 2.19 4.82 12.41
N ILE A 16 3.20 4.53 11.60
CA ILE A 16 4.02 5.56 10.93
C ILE A 16 3.19 6.30 9.88
N ILE A 17 2.40 5.58 9.07
CA ILE A 17 1.50 6.17 8.07
C ILE A 17 0.55 7.17 8.72
N ILE A 18 -0.08 6.79 9.84
CA ILE A 18 -1.00 7.65 10.60
C ILE A 18 -0.26 8.89 11.11
N GLN A 19 0.87 8.70 11.79
CA GLN A 19 1.66 9.82 12.35
C GLN A 19 2.22 10.76 11.27
N SER A 20 2.43 10.28 10.04
CA SER A 20 2.88 11.10 8.92
C SER A 20 1.79 11.96 8.26
N GLY A 21 0.52 11.82 8.68
CA GLY A 21 -0.62 12.56 8.11
C GLY A 21 -1.03 12.08 6.72
N VAL A 22 -0.77 10.81 6.38
CA VAL A 22 -1.32 10.19 5.16
C VAL A 22 -2.83 10.06 5.31
N SER A 23 -3.57 10.45 4.27
CA SER A 23 -5.03 10.43 4.27
C SER A 23 -5.61 9.27 3.47
N GLU A 24 -4.79 8.63 2.61
CA GLU A 24 -5.22 7.53 1.76
C GLU A 24 -4.04 6.59 1.44
N VAL A 25 -4.23 5.28 1.62
CA VAL A 25 -3.30 4.22 1.24
C VAL A 25 -3.89 3.41 0.10
N LEU A 26 -3.13 3.30 -0.98
CA LEU A 26 -3.40 2.39 -2.08
C LEU A 26 -2.42 1.24 -2.06
N TYR A 27 -2.93 0.01 -2.04
CA TYR A 27 -2.10 -1.20 -1.98
C TYR A 27 -2.39 -2.12 -3.16
N PHE A 28 -1.39 -2.85 -3.66
CA PHE A 28 -1.58 -3.79 -4.76
C PHE A 28 -1.85 -5.22 -4.28
N VAL A 29 -1.01 -5.73 -3.38
CA VAL A 29 -1.10 -7.10 -2.83
C VAL A 29 -1.31 -7.04 -1.32
N GLU A 30 -2.14 -7.94 -0.81
CA GLU A 30 -2.24 -8.19 0.63
C GLU A 30 -1.84 -9.64 0.87
N LYS A 31 -0.80 -9.82 1.69
CA LYS A 31 -0.24 -11.14 1.95
C LYS A 31 -1.15 -11.85 2.94
N ARG A 32 -1.76 -12.95 2.53
CA ARG A 32 -2.47 -13.88 3.43
C ARG A 32 -1.51 -15.02 3.73
N ILE A 33 -0.74 -14.89 4.82
CA ILE A 33 -0.03 -16.04 5.39
C ILE A 33 -0.89 -16.54 6.54
N ASP A 34 -1.16 -17.84 6.57
CA ASP A 34 -2.04 -18.53 7.53
C ASP A 34 -1.78 -18.21 9.02
N ASN A 35 -0.62 -17.64 9.36
CA ASN A 35 -0.24 -17.25 10.74
C ASN A 35 -0.03 -15.73 10.94
N SER A 36 -0.35 -14.89 9.94
CA SER A 36 -0.10 -13.43 9.98
C SER A 36 -1.35 -12.57 10.03
N ASP A 37 -2.53 -13.20 10.10
CA ASP A 37 -3.82 -12.52 10.06
C ASP A 37 -3.93 -11.44 11.15
N HIS A 38 -3.41 -11.68 12.34
CA HIS A 38 -3.50 -10.73 13.46
C HIS A 38 -2.81 -9.39 13.15
N VAL A 39 -1.67 -9.43 12.44
CA VAL A 39 -0.87 -8.24 12.10
C VAL A 39 -1.62 -7.36 11.11
N TYR A 40 -2.22 -7.98 10.09
CA TYR A 40 -2.98 -7.26 9.06
C TYR A 40 -4.33 -6.77 9.58
N VAL A 41 -5.02 -7.56 10.41
CA VAL A 41 -6.25 -7.13 11.11
C VAL A 41 -5.98 -5.92 11.98
N ALA A 42 -4.88 -5.92 12.77
CA ALA A 42 -4.50 -4.77 13.58
C ALA A 42 -4.21 -3.53 12.72
N SER A 43 -3.53 -3.70 11.58
CA SER A 43 -3.26 -2.63 10.62
C SER A 43 -4.55 -2.01 10.04
N HIS A 44 -5.50 -2.84 9.59
CA HIS A 44 -6.82 -2.39 9.12
C HIS A 44 -7.55 -1.58 10.18
N ASN A 45 -7.58 -2.08 11.42
CA ASN A 45 -8.23 -1.39 12.53
C ASN A 45 -7.58 -0.03 12.81
N LEU A 46 -6.25 0.03 12.89
CA LEU A 46 -5.51 1.27 13.13
C LEU A 46 -5.80 2.33 12.05
N LEU A 47 -5.71 1.94 10.77
CA LEU A 47 -5.95 2.85 9.65
C LEU A 47 -7.42 3.33 9.63
N SER A 48 -8.36 2.42 9.88
CA SER A 48 -9.79 2.75 9.95
C SER A 48 -10.10 3.71 11.10
N MET A 49 -9.57 3.45 12.30
CA MET A 49 -9.76 4.31 13.48
C MET A 49 -9.18 5.71 13.27
N ALA A 50 -8.07 5.82 12.54
CA ALA A 50 -7.44 7.09 12.19
C ALA A 50 -8.10 7.80 10.99
N GLY A 51 -9.15 7.23 10.38
CA GLY A 51 -9.83 7.81 9.22
C GLY A 51 -8.99 7.81 7.94
N VAL A 52 -7.95 6.97 7.86
CA VAL A 52 -7.14 6.81 6.66
C VAL A 52 -7.91 5.95 5.66
N LYS A 53 -8.20 6.50 4.48
CA LYS A 53 -8.89 5.76 3.41
C LYS A 53 -7.98 4.66 2.89
N VAL A 54 -8.49 3.44 2.75
CA VAL A 54 -7.70 2.33 2.21
C VAL A 54 -8.42 1.72 1.01
N ARG A 55 -7.70 1.53 -0.11
CA ARG A 55 -8.27 0.87 -1.28
C ARG A 55 -7.23 0.04 -2.04
N LYS A 56 -7.68 -1.07 -2.61
CA LYS A 56 -6.86 -1.89 -3.48
C LYS A 56 -6.64 -1.19 -4.83
N HIS A 57 -5.40 -1.09 -5.26
CA HIS A 57 -5.04 -0.57 -6.57
C HIS A 57 -5.42 -1.59 -7.66
N GLN A 58 -6.07 -1.09 -8.70
CA GLN A 58 -6.42 -1.85 -9.91
C GLN A 58 -5.63 -1.26 -11.08
N PRO A 59 -4.51 -1.87 -11.49
CA PRO A 59 -3.76 -1.39 -12.63
C PRO A 59 -4.58 -1.60 -13.92
N GLN A 60 -4.52 -0.64 -14.82
CA GLN A 60 -5.20 -0.71 -16.12
C GLN A 60 -4.44 -1.56 -17.14
N MET A 61 -3.15 -1.82 -16.88
CA MET A 61 -2.26 -2.61 -17.72
C MET A 61 -1.44 -3.58 -16.87
N ALA A 62 -1.15 -4.75 -17.42
CA ALA A 62 -0.41 -5.80 -16.71
C ALA A 62 1.08 -5.49 -16.54
N GLN A 63 1.65 -4.65 -17.42
CA GLN A 63 3.07 -4.31 -17.43
C GLN A 63 3.28 -2.90 -17.99
N ILE A 64 4.35 -2.23 -17.54
CA ILE A 64 4.82 -0.95 -18.06
C ILE A 64 6.28 -1.17 -18.51
N PRO A 65 6.52 -1.48 -19.79
CA PRO A 65 7.88 -1.66 -20.29
C PRO A 65 8.61 -0.32 -20.32
N ILE A 66 9.83 -0.27 -19.78
CA ILE A 66 10.68 0.92 -19.84
C ILE A 66 11.81 0.63 -20.83
N ASN A 67 11.86 1.38 -21.93
CA ASN A 67 12.95 1.31 -22.91
C ASN A 67 13.93 2.47 -22.64
N PHE A 68 15.20 2.14 -22.36
CA PHE A 68 16.25 3.10 -22.05
C PHE A 68 17.15 3.46 -23.25
N GLN A 69 16.82 3.05 -24.47
CA GLN A 69 17.60 3.45 -25.65
C GLN A 69 17.69 4.98 -25.73
N ASP A 70 18.92 5.51 -25.75
CA ASP A 70 19.15 6.94 -25.98
C ASP A 70 18.87 7.20 -27.47
N PRO A 71 17.91 8.06 -27.83
CA PRO A 71 17.63 8.38 -29.23
C PRO A 71 18.78 9.12 -29.95
N ARG A 72 19.90 9.39 -29.26
CA ARG A 72 21.10 10.08 -29.77
C ARG A 72 22.34 9.19 -29.89
N VAL A 73 22.25 7.88 -29.59
CA VAL A 73 23.31 6.90 -29.81
C VAL A 73 22.92 5.93 -30.91
#